data_AF-A0A8C4SM96-F1
#
_entry.id   AF-A0A8C4SM96-F1
#
_cell.length_a   1.000
_cell.length_b   1.000
_cell.length_c   1.000
_cell.angle_alpha   90.00
_cell.angle_beta   90.00
_cell.angle_gamma   90.00
#
_symmetry.space_group_name_H-M   'P 1'
#
loop_
_entity.id
_entity.type
_entity.pdbx_description
1 polymer ?
#
loop_
_entity_poly.entity_id
_entity_poly.type
_entity_poly.pdbx_seq_one_letter_code
_entity_poly.pdbx_strand_id
1 'polypeptide(L)'
;FLLLSATILLKIEYTFIHEIYISYLIHFFCFPSLFFFKCRVELCSFSGYKIYPGHGRRYARIDGKVFQFLNAKCESAFLAKRNPRQINWTVLYRRKHKKGQSEEVQKKRARRVVKLQRAITGASLAEILAKRNQKPEVRKAQREQAIRAAKEAKKAKQVTKKATTQSTKATSKAAPKQKIAKPMKAQAPRVGGKR
;
A
#
# COMPACT_ATOMS: atom_id res chain seq x y z
N PHE A 1 -71.69 -1.04 34.83
CA PHE A 1 -70.70 -0.03 34.36
C PHE A 1 -69.62 0.29 35.40
N LEU A 2 -69.96 0.49 36.68
CA LEU A 2 -68.95 0.80 37.73
C LEU A 2 -67.95 -0.34 38.03
N LEU A 3 -68.37 -1.62 37.98
CA LEU A 3 -67.49 -2.77 38.24
C LEU A 3 -66.48 -3.07 37.11
N LEU A 4 -66.76 -2.63 35.88
CA LEU A 4 -65.86 -2.85 34.72
C LEU A 4 -64.72 -1.81 34.67
N SER A 5 -64.91 -0.61 35.21
CA SER A 5 -63.85 0.42 35.25
C SER A 5 -62.79 0.15 36.32
N ALA A 6 -63.17 -0.41 37.49
CA ALA A 6 -62.23 -0.69 38.58
C ALA A 6 -61.23 -1.81 38.23
N THR A 7 -61.65 -2.81 37.46
CA THR A 7 -60.78 -3.93 37.05
C THR A 7 -59.81 -3.58 35.93
N ILE A 8 -60.15 -2.59 35.09
CA ILE A 8 -59.27 -2.07 34.04
C ILE A 8 -58.18 -1.18 34.65
N LEU A 9 -58.53 -0.32 35.61
CA LEU A 9 -57.56 0.55 36.29
C LEU A 9 -56.53 -0.24 37.10
N LEU A 10 -56.96 -1.26 37.86
CA LEU A 10 -56.05 -2.14 38.61
C LEU A 10 -55.10 -2.94 37.71
N LYS A 11 -55.49 -3.27 36.47
CA LYS A 11 -54.64 -3.98 35.51
C LYS A 11 -53.60 -3.07 34.85
N ILE A 12 -53.91 -1.79 34.69
CA ILE A 12 -52.99 -0.79 34.13
C ILE A 12 -51.92 -0.40 35.16
N GLU A 13 -52.28 -0.29 36.44
CA GLU A 13 -51.31 0.00 37.50
C GLU A 13 -50.35 -1.17 37.75
N TYR A 14 -50.83 -2.42 37.72
CA TYR A 14 -49.99 -3.59 37.97
C TYR A 14 -48.98 -3.86 36.84
N THR A 15 -49.32 -3.58 35.58
CA THR A 15 -48.37 -3.71 34.45
C THR A 15 -47.32 -2.60 34.45
N PHE A 16 -47.68 -1.38 34.85
CA PHE A 16 -46.74 -0.26 34.91
C PHE A 16 -45.68 -0.42 36.02
N ILE A 17 -46.07 -0.94 37.19
CA ILE A 17 -45.14 -1.23 38.29
C ILE A 17 -44.19 -2.38 37.94
N HIS A 18 -44.67 -3.39 37.20
CA HIS A 18 -43.86 -4.54 36.78
C HIS A 18 -42.81 -4.17 35.72
N GLU A 19 -43.15 -3.30 34.76
CA GLU A 19 -42.22 -2.78 33.75
C GLU A 19 -41.13 -1.89 34.38
N ILE A 20 -41.47 -1.06 35.38
CA ILE A 20 -40.50 -0.27 36.14
C ILE A 20 -39.56 -1.18 36.95
N TYR A 21 -40.09 -2.22 37.59
CA TYR A 21 -39.27 -3.13 38.39
C TYR A 21 -38.31 -3.98 37.54
N ILE A 22 -38.76 -4.44 36.35
CA ILE A 22 -37.92 -5.17 35.39
C ILE A 22 -36.81 -4.26 34.83
N SER A 23 -37.12 -3.00 34.49
CA SER A 23 -36.10 -2.07 33.99
C SER A 23 -35.08 -1.66 35.06
N TYR A 24 -35.49 -1.49 36.33
CA TYR A 24 -34.56 -1.29 37.44
C TYR A 24 -33.69 -2.54 37.74
N LEU A 25 -34.25 -3.75 37.65
CA LEU A 25 -33.50 -5.00 37.84
C LEU A 25 -32.45 -5.22 36.73
N ILE A 26 -32.79 -4.89 35.48
CA ILE A 26 -31.87 -5.00 34.35
C ILE A 26 -30.75 -3.96 34.45
N HIS A 27 -31.03 -2.74 34.93
CA HIS A 27 -30.01 -1.70 35.10
C HIS A 27 -29.06 -1.98 36.27
N PHE A 28 -29.53 -2.64 37.35
CA PHE A 28 -28.71 -3.01 38.51
C PHE A 28 -27.85 -4.26 38.25
N PHE A 29 -28.28 -5.19 37.37
CA PHE A 29 -27.50 -6.36 36.98
C PHE A 29 -26.57 -6.14 35.76
N CYS A 30 -26.80 -5.10 34.95
CA CYS A 30 -26.05 -4.84 33.71
C CYS A 30 -24.97 -3.75 33.85
N PHE A 31 -24.43 -3.56 35.06
CA PHE A 31 -23.12 -2.92 35.22
C PHE A 31 -22.19 -3.79 36.07
N PRO A 32 -21.83 -5.00 35.59
CA PRO A 32 -20.62 -5.65 36.07
C PRO A 32 -19.46 -4.81 35.50
N SER A 33 -19.14 -3.72 36.20
CA SER A 33 -17.90 -3.00 35.95
C SER A 33 -16.78 -4.02 36.10
N LEU A 34 -16.26 -4.42 34.94
CA LEU A 34 -15.09 -5.23 34.78
C LEU A 34 -13.92 -4.49 35.41
N PHE A 35 -13.77 -4.60 36.72
CA PHE A 35 -12.44 -4.60 37.33
C PHE A 35 -11.81 -5.97 37.05
N PHE A 36 -11.72 -6.32 35.76
CA PHE A 36 -10.87 -7.40 35.30
C PHE A 36 -9.44 -6.86 35.47
N PHE A 37 -8.86 -7.13 36.64
CA PHE A 37 -7.47 -6.79 36.94
C PHE A 37 -6.62 -7.44 35.84
N LYS A 38 -6.23 -6.64 34.84
CA LYS A 38 -5.49 -7.15 33.69
C LYS A 38 -4.09 -7.50 34.17
N CYS A 39 -3.90 -8.75 34.58
CA CYS A 39 -2.61 -9.30 34.98
C CYS A 39 -1.65 -9.20 33.79
N ARG A 40 -0.82 -8.15 33.80
CA ARG A 40 0.20 -7.92 32.78
C ARG A 40 1.29 -8.98 32.93
N VAL A 41 1.39 -9.85 31.95
CA VAL A 41 2.42 -10.88 31.88
C VAL A 41 3.68 -10.29 31.25
N GLU A 42 4.77 -10.30 31.99
CA GLU A 42 6.07 -9.86 31.50
C GLU A 42 6.85 -11.05 30.91
N LEU A 43 7.91 -10.77 30.15
CA LEU A 43 8.80 -11.80 29.61
C LEU A 43 10.15 -11.75 30.29
N CYS A 44 10.68 -12.91 30.66
CA CYS A 44 12.04 -13.02 31.18
C CYS A 44 13.07 -12.63 30.11
N SER A 45 13.95 -11.69 30.44
CA SER A 45 14.95 -11.17 29.51
C SER A 45 16.00 -12.21 29.09
N PHE A 46 16.27 -13.21 29.94
CA PHE A 46 17.24 -14.27 29.65
C PHE A 46 16.60 -15.46 28.93
N SER A 47 15.55 -16.04 29.52
CA SER A 47 14.97 -17.30 29.05
C SER A 47 13.84 -17.12 28.05
N GLY A 48 13.16 -15.97 28.04
CA GLY A 48 11.99 -15.70 27.20
C GLY A 48 10.68 -16.35 27.69
N TYR A 49 10.65 -16.90 28.90
CA TYR A 49 9.42 -17.41 29.53
C TYR A 49 8.54 -16.30 30.08
N LYS A 50 7.23 -16.57 30.16
CA LYS A 50 6.22 -15.69 30.75
C LYS A 50 6.42 -15.60 32.27
N ILE A 51 6.42 -14.39 32.79
CA ILE A 51 6.47 -14.06 34.22
C ILE A 51 5.07 -13.57 34.61
N TYR A 52 4.43 -14.35 35.48
CA TYR A 52 3.16 -13.96 36.09
C TYR A 52 3.41 -13.03 37.28
N PRO A 53 2.42 -12.20 37.66
CA PRO A 53 2.55 -11.34 38.83
C PRO A 53 2.95 -12.14 40.08
N GLY A 54 3.75 -11.52 40.96
CA GLY A 54 4.28 -12.15 42.17
C GLY A 54 5.49 -13.06 41.97
N HIS A 55 6.01 -13.20 40.74
CA HIS A 55 7.14 -14.07 40.44
C HIS A 55 8.38 -13.29 39.99
N GLY A 56 9.55 -13.83 40.34
CA GLY A 56 10.82 -13.37 39.83
C GLY A 56 11.32 -12.05 40.43
N ARG A 57 12.29 -11.45 39.76
CA ARG A 57 12.98 -10.23 40.22
C ARG A 57 13.22 -9.28 39.05
N ARG A 58 13.25 -7.98 39.36
CA ARG A 58 13.55 -6.91 38.40
C ARG A 58 14.94 -6.36 38.73
N TYR A 59 15.84 -6.41 37.76
CA TYR A 59 17.21 -5.92 37.89
C TYR A 59 17.38 -4.67 37.03
N ALA A 60 17.62 -3.52 37.66
CA ALA A 60 17.94 -2.28 36.97
C ALA A 60 19.47 -2.12 36.91
N ARG A 61 20.01 -1.96 35.70
CA ARG A 61 21.43 -1.66 35.48
C ARG A 61 21.65 -0.14 35.49
N ILE A 62 22.88 0.28 35.76
CA ILE A 62 23.30 1.69 35.81
C ILE A 62 22.96 2.44 34.50
N ASP A 63 23.05 1.77 33.35
CA ASP A 63 22.70 2.36 32.04
C ASP A 63 21.19 2.61 31.83
N GLY A 64 20.36 2.49 32.87
CA GLY A 64 18.90 2.62 32.81
C GLY A 64 18.17 1.42 32.22
N LYS A 65 18.89 0.35 31.83
CA LYS A 65 18.27 -0.87 31.29
C LYS A 65 17.71 -1.72 32.42
N VAL A 66 16.41 -2.04 32.33
CA VAL A 66 15.71 -2.86 33.31
C VAL A 66 15.46 -4.26 32.73
N PHE A 67 15.98 -5.28 33.40
CA PHE A 67 15.81 -6.68 33.06
C PHE A 67 14.82 -7.35 34.02
N GLN A 68 14.03 -8.29 33.52
CA GLN A 68 13.10 -9.09 34.31
C GLN A 68 13.55 -10.54 34.28
N PHE A 69 13.68 -11.17 35.43
CA PHE A 69 14.10 -12.56 35.56
C PHE A 69 12.99 -13.37 36.21
N LEU A 70 12.73 -14.57 35.67
CA LEU A 70 11.74 -15.49 36.23
C LEU A 70 12.22 -16.10 37.56
N ASN A 71 13.44 -16.62 37.60
CA ASN A 71 14.03 -17.32 38.75
C ASN A 71 15.50 -16.92 38.95
N ALA A 72 16.07 -17.21 40.11
CA ALA A 72 17.49 -17.00 40.42
C ALA A 72 18.44 -17.70 39.42
N LYS A 73 18.04 -18.83 38.83
CA LYS A 73 18.79 -19.51 37.75
C LYS A 73 19.02 -18.59 36.53
N CYS A 74 18.01 -17.81 36.16
CA CYS A 74 18.11 -16.87 35.03
C CYS A 74 18.97 -15.67 35.39
N GLU A 75 18.82 -15.17 36.62
CA GLU A 75 19.58 -14.04 37.15
C GLU A 75 21.08 -14.37 37.24
N SER A 76 21.43 -15.48 37.88
CA SER A 76 22.82 -15.94 38.02
C SER A 76 23.50 -16.15 36.66
N ALA A 77 22.81 -16.77 35.70
CA ALA A 77 23.35 -16.95 34.35
C ALA A 77 23.57 -15.61 33.61
N PHE A 78 22.67 -14.64 33.81
CA PHE A 78 22.82 -13.30 33.25
C PHE A 78 23.97 -12.51 33.89
N LEU A 79 24.11 -12.55 35.21
CA LEU A 79 25.20 -11.92 35.94
C LEU A 79 26.55 -12.55 35.60
N ALA A 80 26.58 -13.87 35.39
CA ALA A 80 27.73 -14.60 34.84
C ALA A 80 27.98 -14.33 33.35
N LYS A 81 27.24 -13.41 32.74
CA LYS A 81 27.38 -12.98 31.32
C LYS A 81 27.29 -14.14 30.32
N ARG A 82 26.56 -15.21 30.67
CA ARG A 82 26.31 -16.34 29.75
C ARG A 82 25.43 -15.88 28.60
N ASN A 83 25.72 -16.32 27.38
CA ASN A 83 24.90 -15.98 26.23
C ASN A 83 23.67 -16.91 26.16
N PRO A 84 22.42 -16.41 26.24
CA PRO A 84 21.23 -17.26 26.20
C PRO A 84 21.13 -18.06 24.89
N ARG A 85 21.74 -17.60 23.78
CA ARG A 85 21.75 -18.32 22.49
C ARG A 85 22.58 -19.60 22.50
N GLN A 86 23.40 -19.82 23.53
CA GLN A 86 24.18 -21.04 23.73
C GLN A 86 23.56 -21.96 24.79
N ILE A 87 22.54 -21.49 25.54
CA ILE A 87 21.91 -22.25 26.62
C ILE A 87 20.65 -22.96 26.11
N ASN A 88 20.71 -24.30 26.08
CA ASN A 88 19.78 -25.17 25.35
C ASN A 88 18.30 -24.99 25.71
N TRP A 89 17.99 -24.71 26.97
CA TRP A 89 16.62 -24.63 27.47
C TRP A 89 15.94 -23.27 27.23
N THR A 90 16.67 -22.25 26.75
CA THR A 90 16.08 -20.93 26.51
C THR A 90 15.26 -20.88 25.21
N VAL A 91 14.27 -19.99 25.17
CA VAL A 91 13.47 -19.74 23.95
C VAL A 91 14.36 -19.21 22.82
N LEU A 92 15.37 -18.39 23.14
CA LEU A 92 16.30 -17.83 22.16
C LEU A 92 17.17 -18.91 21.50
N TYR A 93 17.67 -19.87 22.28
CA TYR A 93 18.40 -21.02 21.73
C TYR A 93 17.52 -21.84 20.78
N ARG A 94 16.27 -22.13 21.21
CA ARG A 94 15.32 -22.91 20.41
C ARG A 94 15.00 -22.21 19.08
N ARG A 95 14.80 -20.89 19.07
CA ARG A 95 14.62 -20.08 17.85
C ARG A 95 15.83 -20.13 16.92
N LYS A 96 17.05 -19.99 17.45
CA LYS A 96 18.30 -20.06 16.65
C LYS A 96 18.46 -21.43 15.98
N HIS A 97 18.18 -22.51 16.71
CA HIS A 97 18.34 -23.88 16.24
C HIS A 97 17.06 -24.45 15.60
N LYS A 98 16.05 -23.60 15.34
CA LYS A 98 14.76 -24.00 14.76
C LYS A 98 14.11 -25.19 15.46
N LYS A 99 14.28 -25.28 16.78
CA LYS A 99 13.68 -26.33 17.63
C LYS A 99 12.27 -25.92 18.01
N GLY A 100 11.28 -26.73 17.62
CA GLY A 100 9.85 -26.53 17.90
C GLY A 100 9.05 -26.11 16.67
N GLN A 101 7.73 -26.09 16.82
CA GLN A 101 6.78 -25.61 15.82
C GLN A 101 6.85 -24.08 15.77
N SER A 102 7.59 -23.52 14.82
CA SER A 102 7.18 -22.21 14.31
C SER A 102 5.93 -22.47 13.51
N GLU A 103 4.77 -21.96 13.94
CA GLU A 103 3.64 -21.72 13.02
C GLU A 103 4.27 -21.25 11.73
N GLU A 104 4.10 -22.02 10.65
CA GLU A 104 4.72 -21.75 9.35
C GLU A 104 4.51 -20.27 9.10
N VAL A 105 5.57 -19.47 9.30
CA VAL A 105 5.51 -18.04 9.10
C VAL A 105 5.40 -17.96 7.60
N GLN A 106 4.15 -18.00 7.12
CA GLN A 106 3.81 -17.90 5.72
C GLN A 106 4.60 -16.69 5.28
N LYS A 107 5.62 -16.94 4.44
CA LYS A 107 6.46 -15.87 3.89
C LYS A 107 5.46 -14.86 3.38
N LYS A 108 5.34 -13.71 4.05
CA LYS A 108 4.29 -12.74 3.76
C LYS A 108 4.50 -12.36 2.30
N ARG A 109 3.74 -13.00 1.41
CA ARG A 109 3.85 -12.80 -0.03
C ARG A 109 3.38 -11.37 -0.21
N ALA A 110 4.29 -10.50 -0.62
CA ALA A 110 3.94 -9.12 -0.91
C ALA A 110 2.78 -9.13 -1.91
N ARG A 111 1.63 -8.55 -1.54
CA ARG A 111 0.52 -8.37 -2.47
C ARG A 111 0.98 -7.38 -3.54
N ARG A 112 1.16 -7.85 -4.79
CA ARG A 112 1.39 -6.97 -5.93
C ARG A 112 0.04 -6.39 -6.34
N VAL A 113 -0.23 -5.16 -5.94
CA VAL A 113 -1.45 -4.43 -6.33
C VAL A 113 -1.18 -3.76 -7.67
N VAL A 114 -1.86 -4.21 -8.74
CA VAL A 114 -1.84 -3.53 -10.05
C VAL A 114 -3.13 -2.74 -10.19
N LYS A 115 -3.03 -1.41 -10.35
CA LYS A 115 -4.17 -0.50 -10.58
C LYS A 115 -4.13 0.03 -12.02
N LEU A 116 -5.24 -0.08 -12.74
CA LEU A 116 -5.55 0.55 -14.04
C LEU A 116 -7.05 0.91 -14.00
N GLN A 117 -7.62 1.89 -14.69
CA GLN A 117 -7.20 3.16 -15.28
C GLN A 117 -8.36 4.14 -15.00
N ARG A 118 -8.03 5.40 -14.71
CA ARG A 118 -9.01 6.45 -14.35
C ARG A 118 -9.49 7.16 -15.63
N ALA A 119 -10.72 7.69 -15.62
CA ALA A 119 -11.16 8.62 -16.65
C ALA A 119 -10.34 9.93 -16.58
N ILE A 120 -10.16 10.59 -17.72
CA ILE A 120 -9.43 11.86 -17.83
C ILE A 120 -10.44 12.94 -18.22
N THR A 121 -10.34 14.14 -17.65
CA THR A 121 -11.20 15.27 -18.03
C THR A 121 -11.03 15.57 -19.52
N GLY A 122 -12.11 15.50 -20.30
CA GLY A 122 -12.11 15.71 -21.76
C GLY A 122 -12.14 14.45 -22.62
N ALA A 123 -12.06 13.25 -22.05
CA ALA A 123 -12.36 12.00 -22.75
C ALA A 123 -12.93 10.97 -21.77
N SER A 124 -14.14 10.50 -22.03
CA SER A 124 -14.76 9.47 -21.19
C SER A 124 -13.96 8.15 -21.25
N LEU A 125 -14.07 7.33 -20.20
CA LEU A 125 -13.40 6.03 -20.14
C LEU A 125 -13.79 5.14 -21.34
N ALA A 126 -15.03 5.26 -21.81
CA ALA A 126 -15.58 4.53 -22.96
C ALA A 126 -14.89 4.93 -24.28
N GLU A 127 -14.68 6.23 -24.53
CA GLU A 127 -13.98 6.70 -25.73
C GLU A 127 -12.51 6.26 -25.77
N ILE A 128 -11.84 6.26 -24.62
CA ILE A 128 -10.45 5.80 -24.49
C ILE A 128 -10.35 4.30 -24.79
N LEU A 129 -11.30 3.50 -24.28
CA LEU A 129 -11.37 2.07 -24.57
C LEU A 129 -11.69 1.80 -26.05
N ALA A 130 -12.61 2.55 -26.64
CA ALA A 130 -12.98 2.41 -28.04
C ALA A 130 -11.78 2.69 -28.98
N LYS A 131 -11.02 3.77 -28.73
CA LYS A 131 -9.81 4.08 -29.51
C LYS A 131 -8.68 3.06 -29.26
N ARG A 132 -8.52 2.58 -28.02
CA ARG A 132 -7.51 1.56 -27.66
C ARG A 132 -7.82 0.17 -28.22
N ASN A 133 -9.09 -0.15 -28.45
CA ASN A 133 -9.48 -1.46 -28.96
C ASN A 133 -9.65 -1.50 -30.49
N GLN A 134 -9.35 -0.40 -31.20
CA GLN A 134 -9.31 -0.40 -32.66
C GLN A 134 -8.28 -1.42 -33.18
N LYS A 135 -8.74 -2.28 -34.08
CA LYS A 135 -7.90 -3.29 -34.75
C LYS A 135 -6.72 -2.61 -35.46
N PRO A 136 -5.55 -3.28 -35.53
CA PRO A 136 -4.35 -2.70 -36.12
C PRO A 136 -4.51 -2.31 -37.60
N GLU A 137 -5.41 -2.97 -38.33
CA GLU A 137 -5.74 -2.64 -39.73
C GLU A 137 -6.36 -1.25 -39.87
N VAL A 138 -7.33 -0.92 -39.03
CA VAL A 138 -7.98 0.40 -39.01
C VAL A 138 -6.96 1.50 -38.68
N ARG A 139 -6.04 1.22 -37.75
CA ARG A 139 -4.95 2.14 -37.40
C ARG A 139 -3.96 2.35 -38.54
N LYS A 140 -3.62 1.27 -39.26
CA LYS A 140 -2.73 1.33 -40.42
C LYS A 140 -3.36 2.12 -41.55
N ALA A 141 -4.64 1.88 -41.85
CA ALA A 141 -5.38 2.62 -42.87
C ALA A 141 -5.43 4.13 -42.56
N GLN A 142 -5.79 4.52 -41.33
CA GLN A 142 -5.79 5.93 -40.91
C GLN A 142 -4.39 6.56 -40.99
N ARG A 143 -3.35 5.80 -40.61
CA ARG A 143 -1.95 6.25 -40.71
C ARG A 143 -1.54 6.48 -42.16
N GLU A 144 -1.88 5.55 -43.06
CA GLU A 144 -1.56 5.66 -44.48
C GLU A 144 -2.30 6.81 -45.15
N GLN A 145 -3.58 7.01 -44.83
CA GLN A 145 -4.38 8.15 -45.28
C GLN A 145 -3.75 9.47 -44.82
N ALA A 146 -3.36 9.57 -43.55
CA ALA A 146 -2.67 10.76 -43.03
C ALA A 146 -1.32 11.01 -43.70
N ILE A 147 -0.54 9.95 -43.99
CA ILE A 147 0.74 10.05 -44.72
C ILE A 147 0.52 10.52 -46.16
N ARG A 148 -0.51 10.03 -46.85
CA ARG A 148 -0.86 10.46 -48.21
C ARG A 148 -1.26 11.93 -48.24
N ALA A 149 -2.18 12.33 -47.36
CA ALA A 149 -2.60 13.73 -47.22
C ALA A 149 -1.43 14.65 -46.87
N ALA A 150 -0.51 14.23 -45.99
CA ALA A 150 0.69 15.01 -45.66
C ALA A 150 1.66 15.13 -46.84
N LYS A 151 1.83 14.07 -47.65
CA LYS A 151 2.66 14.10 -48.86
C LYS A 151 2.06 15.02 -49.92
N GLU A 152 0.75 15.01 -50.11
CA GLU A 152 0.03 15.89 -51.04
C GLU A 152 0.08 17.35 -50.59
N ALA A 153 -0.17 17.62 -49.31
CA ALA A 153 -0.01 18.95 -48.73
C ALA A 153 1.44 19.46 -48.87
N LYS A 154 2.45 18.59 -48.75
CA LYS A 154 3.85 18.96 -48.98
C LYS A 154 4.13 19.25 -50.45
N LYS A 155 3.59 18.46 -51.39
CA LYS A 155 3.71 18.73 -52.84
C LYS A 155 3.04 20.05 -53.20
N ALA A 156 1.83 20.31 -52.72
CA ALA A 156 1.13 21.59 -52.91
C ALA A 156 1.95 22.77 -52.35
N LYS A 157 2.50 22.65 -51.13
CA LYS A 157 3.40 23.66 -50.55
C LYS A 157 4.71 23.83 -51.34
N GLN A 158 5.18 22.81 -52.05
CA GLN A 158 6.37 22.92 -52.90
C GLN A 158 6.04 23.60 -54.24
N VAL A 159 4.86 23.34 -54.81
CA VAL A 159 4.39 24.01 -56.04
C VAL A 159 4.14 25.49 -55.78
N THR A 160 3.49 25.84 -54.66
CA THR A 160 3.31 27.25 -54.27
C THR A 160 4.65 27.93 -54.00
N LYS A 161 5.58 27.29 -53.26
CA LYS A 161 6.93 27.82 -53.06
C LYS A 161 7.70 28.03 -54.36
N LYS A 162 7.57 27.13 -55.34
CA LYS A 162 8.20 27.25 -56.68
C LYS A 162 7.55 28.34 -57.53
N ALA A 163 6.23 28.50 -57.46
CA ALA A 163 5.51 29.59 -58.13
C ALA A 163 5.90 30.97 -57.56
N THR A 164 6.07 31.09 -56.24
CA THR A 164 6.55 32.33 -55.59
C THR A 164 8.04 32.62 -55.85
N THR A 165 8.86 31.60 -56.19
CA THR A 165 10.26 31.81 -56.62
C THR A 165 10.39 32.14 -58.11
N GLN A 166 9.40 31.81 -58.95
CA GLN A 166 9.36 32.23 -60.35
C GLN A 166 8.87 33.68 -60.51
N SER A 167 7.96 34.16 -59.66
CA SER A 167 7.54 35.58 -59.65
C SER A 167 8.60 36.55 -59.10
N THR A 168 9.65 36.05 -58.42
CA THR A 168 10.77 36.87 -57.91
C THR A 168 12.01 36.81 -58.81
N LYS A 169 11.98 36.09 -59.94
CA LYS A 169 13.09 36.02 -60.91
C LYS A 169 12.93 36.96 -62.12
N ALA A 170 11.91 37.80 -62.14
CA ALA A 170 11.72 38.88 -63.12
C ALA A 170 12.40 40.21 -62.72
N THR A 171 13.00 40.31 -61.53
CA THR A 171 13.79 41.48 -61.12
C THR A 171 15.04 41.05 -60.33
N SER A 172 16.11 40.71 -61.06
CA SER A 172 17.50 41.09 -60.77
C SER A 172 18.49 40.17 -61.48
N LYS A 173 19.26 40.75 -62.40
CA LYS A 173 20.35 40.13 -63.15
C LYS A 173 21.61 40.93 -62.86
N ALA A 174 22.55 40.38 -62.08
CA ALA A 174 24.00 40.66 -62.06
C ALA A 174 24.66 39.86 -60.90
N ALA A 175 25.34 38.71 -61.10
CA ALA A 175 26.77 38.49 -61.45
C ALA A 175 27.66 38.23 -60.16
N PRO A 176 28.83 37.53 -60.22
CA PRO A 176 28.99 36.15 -59.67
C PRO A 176 30.28 35.86 -58.82
N LYS A 177 30.46 34.57 -58.41
CA LYS A 177 31.65 33.83 -57.85
C LYS A 177 31.61 33.60 -56.31
N GLN A 178 32.04 32.49 -55.69
CA GLN A 178 32.97 31.41 -56.05
C GLN A 178 32.75 30.13 -55.18
N LYS A 179 33.23 28.97 -55.65
CA LYS A 179 33.14 27.60 -55.05
C LYS A 179 34.14 27.40 -53.90
N ILE A 180 33.85 26.49 -52.96
CA ILE A 180 34.78 25.45 -52.41
C ILE A 180 34.00 24.42 -51.58
N ALA A 181 34.55 23.20 -51.53
CA ALA A 181 33.95 21.90 -51.29
C ALA A 181 33.66 21.52 -49.82
N LYS A 182 32.82 20.49 -49.66
CA LYS A 182 32.61 19.71 -48.41
C LYS A 182 33.78 18.76 -48.13
N PRO A 183 33.94 18.31 -46.88
CA PRO A 183 33.75 16.87 -46.61
C PRO A 183 32.88 16.63 -45.36
N MET A 184 31.79 15.85 -45.48
CA MET A 184 31.64 14.46 -45.03
C MET A 184 31.67 14.21 -43.49
N LYS A 185 30.46 13.93 -42.98
CA LYS A 185 30.02 13.06 -41.86
C LYS A 185 31.06 12.56 -40.85
N ALA A 186 30.77 12.79 -39.57
CA ALA A 186 31.04 11.85 -38.49
C ALA A 186 29.72 11.19 -38.03
N GLN A 187 29.63 9.88 -38.16
CA GLN A 187 28.57 9.03 -37.58
C GLN A 187 28.84 8.85 -36.10
N ALA A 188 27.80 9.04 -35.26
CA ALA A 188 27.84 8.68 -33.85
C ALA A 188 27.93 7.15 -33.69
N PRO A 189 28.77 6.61 -32.77
CA PRO A 189 28.86 5.18 -32.54
C PRO A 189 27.60 4.65 -31.88
N ARG A 190 27.02 3.60 -32.47
CA ARG A 190 25.96 2.78 -31.89
C ARG A 190 26.50 2.03 -30.67
N VAL A 191 25.92 2.28 -29.50
CA VAL A 191 26.09 1.43 -28.32
C VAL A 191 25.34 0.13 -28.58
N GLY A 192 26.09 -0.90 -28.94
CA GLY A 192 25.63 -2.27 -29.03
C GLY A 192 25.29 -2.80 -27.64
N GLY A 193 24.15 -3.48 -27.55
CA GLY A 193 23.73 -4.16 -26.33
C GLY A 193 24.65 -5.33 -25.96
N LYS A 194 24.69 -5.61 -24.66
CA LYS A 194 25.07 -6.90 -24.10
C LYS A 194 24.23 -7.11 -22.84
N ARG A 195 23.48 -8.21 -22.86
CA ARG A 195 22.93 -9.03 -21.76
C ARG A 195 22.23 -8.33 -20.60
#